data_AF-A0ABD1HKH5-F1
#
_entry.id   AF-A0ABD1HKH5-F1
#
_cell.length_a   1.000
_cell.length_b   1.000
_cell.length_c   1.000
_cell.angle_alpha   90.00
_cell.angle_beta   90.00
_cell.angle_gamma   90.00
#
_symmetry.space_group_name_H-M   'P 1'
#
loop_
_entity.id
_entity.type
_entity.pdbx_description
1 polymer ?
#
loop_
_entity_poly.entity_id
_entity_poly.type
_entity_poly.pdbx_seq_one_letter_code
_entity_poly.pdbx_strand_id
1 'polypeptide(L)'
;MGIDKKITVDKFDGSNFRIWKMQIEDYLYGKDLWKSLKTKPKKIEHEEWERLDRKAMSAIRLSLSKDVAYHTTTITSTREMLKTLKEMY
;
A
#
# COMPACT_ATOMS: atom_id res chain seq x y z
N MET A 1 8.24 -6.81 27.95
CA MET A 1 8.90 -6.04 26.88
C MET A 1 8.19 -6.36 25.58
N GLY A 2 7.23 -5.52 25.17
CA GLY A 2 6.71 -5.60 23.81
C GLY A 2 7.83 -5.14 22.90
N ILE A 3 8.31 -6.01 22.01
CA ILE A 3 9.20 -5.55 20.95
C ILE A 3 8.31 -4.67 20.07
N ASP A 4 8.36 -3.36 20.29
CA ASP A 4 7.95 -2.35 19.32
C ASP A 4 8.90 -2.48 18.13
N LYS A 5 8.76 -3.58 17.39
CA LYS A 5 9.44 -3.82 16.15
C LYS A 5 8.83 -2.80 15.21
N LYS A 6 9.50 -1.66 15.06
CA LYS A 6 9.18 -0.66 14.05
C LYS A 6 9.07 -1.43 12.73
N ILE A 7 7.86 -1.64 12.24
CA ILE A 7 7.63 -2.36 10.99
C ILE A 7 8.28 -1.49 9.90
N THR A 8 9.43 -1.94 9.41
CA THR A 8 10.14 -1.31 8.31
C THR A 8 9.75 -2.02 7.03
N VAL A 9 9.25 -1.26 6.07
CA VAL A 9 9.02 -1.73 4.70
C VAL A 9 10.22 -1.30 3.89
N ASP A 10 10.86 -2.25 3.22
CA ASP A 10 12.00 -1.94 2.36
C ASP A 10 11.53 -1.18 1.11
N LYS A 11 12.46 -0.45 0.48
CA LYS A 11 12.16 0.22 -0.79
C LYS A 11 12.01 -0.83 -1.89
N PHE A 12 10.85 -0.83 -2.56
CA PHE A 12 10.62 -1.66 -3.74
C PHE A 12 11.26 -1.03 -4.97
N ASP A 13 12.21 -1.73 -5.56
CA ASP A 13 12.94 -1.31 -6.76
C ASP A 13 12.52 -2.09 -8.02
N GLY A 14 11.51 -2.96 -7.91
CA GLY A 14 11.08 -3.88 -8.96
C GLY A 14 11.48 -5.33 -8.71
N SER A 15 12.36 -5.60 -7.74
CA SER A 15 12.79 -6.96 -7.41
C SER A 15 11.96 -7.57 -6.27
N ASN A 16 11.76 -8.89 -6.31
CA ASN A 16 11.14 -9.65 -5.23
C ASN A 16 9.77 -9.11 -4.77
N PHE A 17 8.89 -8.76 -5.71
CA PHE A 17 7.57 -8.18 -5.45
C PHE A 17 6.79 -8.89 -4.33
N ARG A 18 6.84 -10.24 -4.27
CA ARG A 18 6.16 -11.03 -3.22
C ARG A 18 6.62 -10.68 -1.80
N ILE A 19 7.92 -10.47 -1.59
CA ILE A 19 8.48 -10.14 -0.26
C ILE A 19 8.08 -8.72 0.12
N TRP A 20 8.28 -7.75 -0.78
CA TRP A 20 7.89 -6.37 -0.53
C TRP A 20 6.37 -6.25 -0.28
N LYS A 21 5.55 -6.94 -1.09
CA LYS A 21 4.09 -6.95 -0.94
C LYS A 21 3.68 -7.45 0.44
N MET A 22 4.30 -8.50 0.94
CA MET A 22 4.05 -9.01 2.30
C MET A 22 4.38 -7.94 3.36
N GLN A 23 5.55 -7.30 3.27
CA GLN A 23 5.95 -6.25 4.22
C GLN A 23 5.00 -5.05 4.23
N ILE A 24 4.58 -4.55 3.06
CA ILE A 24 3.66 -3.41 2.98
C ILE A 24 2.24 -3.79 3.42
N GLU A 25 1.77 -5.02 3.15
CA GLU A 25 0.48 -5.51 3.67
C GLU A 25 0.47 -5.58 5.21
N ASP A 26 1.54 -6.10 5.83
CA ASP A 26 1.70 -6.14 7.29
C ASP A 26 1.79 -4.74 7.89
N TYR A 27 2.52 -3.83 7.23
CA TYR A 27 2.59 -2.43 7.64
C TYR A 27 1.22 -1.76 7.63
N LEU A 28 0.44 -1.94 6.56
CA LEU A 28 -0.92 -1.38 6.47
C LEU A 28 -1.85 -1.99 7.51
N TYR A 29 -1.71 -3.29 7.83
CA TYR A 29 -2.45 -3.93 8.90
C TYR A 29 -2.14 -3.31 10.26
N GLY A 30 -0.86 -3.13 10.60
CA GLY A 30 -0.41 -2.47 11.83
C GLY A 30 -0.84 -1.00 11.96
N LYS A 31 -1.28 -0.36 10.86
CA LYS A 31 -1.80 1.02 10.83
C LYS A 31 -3.33 1.11 10.72
N ASP A 32 -4.05 -0.01 10.79
CA ASP A 32 -5.50 -0.13 10.51
C ASP A 32 -5.92 0.41 9.12
N LEU A 33 -5.01 0.32 8.14
CA LEU A 33 -5.24 0.73 6.75
C LEU A 33 -5.53 -0.46 5.83
N TRP A 34 -5.55 -1.69 6.34
CA TRP A 34 -5.75 -2.91 5.56
C TRP A 34 -7.08 -2.95 4.78
N LYS A 35 -8.09 -2.19 5.22
CA LYS A 35 -9.40 -2.11 4.54
C LYS A 35 -9.25 -1.64 3.10
N SER A 36 -8.32 -0.71 2.83
CA SER A 36 -8.03 -0.15 1.50
C SER A 36 -7.46 -1.16 0.50
N LEU A 37 -7.00 -2.33 0.98
CA LEU A 37 -6.59 -3.45 0.11
C LEU A 37 -7.78 -4.16 -0.55
N LYS A 38 -9.00 -3.92 -0.05
CA LYS A 38 -10.25 -4.54 -0.51
C LYS A 38 -11.09 -3.53 -1.29
N THR A 39 -12.21 -4.00 -1.83
CA THR A 39 -13.23 -3.10 -2.40
C THR A 39 -13.93 -2.33 -1.29
N LYS A 40 -14.30 -1.06 -1.54
CA LYS A 40 -15.08 -0.24 -0.61
C LYS A 40 -16.32 -0.99 -0.10
N PRO A 41 -16.47 -1.21 1.21
CA PRO A 41 -17.70 -1.76 1.79
C PRO A 41 -18.86 -0.76 1.69
N LYS A 42 -20.08 -1.24 1.43
CA LYS A 42 -21.28 -0.39 1.35
C LYS A 42 -21.58 0.42 2.61
N LYS A 43 -21.13 -0.05 3.78
CA LYS A 43 -21.40 0.53 5.09
C LYS A 43 -20.42 1.64 5.52
N ILE A 44 -19.37 1.90 4.74
CA ILE A 44 -18.39 2.95 5.04
C ILE A 44 -18.74 4.19 4.21
N GLU A 45 -18.76 5.34 4.86
CA GLU A 45 -18.94 6.64 4.21
C GLU A 45 -17.89 6.86 3.12
N HIS A 46 -18.27 7.59 2.06
CA HIS A 46 -17.38 7.78 0.92
C HIS A 46 -16.10 8.52 1.29
N GLU A 47 -16.22 9.63 2.00
CA GLU A 47 -15.09 10.45 2.42
C GLU A 47 -14.14 9.69 3.36
N GLU A 48 -14.69 8.92 4.32
CA GLU A 48 -13.87 8.12 5.23
C GLU A 48 -13.13 7.00 4.49
N TRP A 49 -13.78 6.36 3.51
CA TRP A 49 -13.11 5.38 2.65
C TRP A 49 -11.98 6.02 1.84
N GLU A 50 -12.23 7.16 1.19
CA GLU A 50 -11.21 7.87 0.40
C GLU A 50 -10.03 8.30 1.26
N ARG A 51 -10.28 8.72 2.50
CA ARG A 51 -9.22 9.07 3.45
C ARG A 51 -8.34 7.88 3.80
N LEU A 52 -8.94 6.72 4.08
CA LEU A 52 -8.20 5.47 4.35
C LEU A 52 -7.39 5.04 3.13
N ASP A 53 -8.04 5.02 1.96
CA ASP A 53 -7.41 4.65 0.70
C ASP A 53 -6.25 5.58 0.34
N ARG A 54 -6.40 6.89 0.52
CA ARG A 54 -5.32 7.85 0.25
C ARG A 54 -4.12 7.66 1.19
N LYS A 55 -4.37 7.34 2.47
CA LYS A 55 -3.29 7.03 3.43
C LYS A 55 -2.54 5.76 3.05
N ALA A 56 -3.26 4.69 2.70
CA ALA A 56 -2.66 3.44 2.26
C ALA A 56 -1.85 3.62 0.97
N MET A 57 -2.41 4.34 -0.01
CA MET A 57 -1.73 4.66 -1.26
C MET A 57 -0.47 5.50 -1.04
N SER A 58 -0.50 6.46 -0.11
CA SER A 58 0.68 7.24 0.27
C SER A 58 1.77 6.36 0.88
N ALA A 59 1.42 5.45 1.79
CA ALA A 59 2.36 4.51 2.38
C ALA A 59 3.02 3.61 1.33
N ILE A 60 2.24 3.08 0.38
CA ILE A 60 2.78 2.30 -0.75
C ILE A 60 3.77 3.16 -1.53
N ARG A 61 3.38 4.34 -2.03
CA ARG A 61 4.27 5.23 -2.80
C ARG A 61 5.56 5.58 -2.05
N LEU A 62 5.46 5.82 -0.75
CA LEU A 62 6.63 6.09 0.11
C LEU A 62 7.54 4.87 0.30
N SER A 63 7.07 3.66 0.02
CA SER A 63 7.89 2.45 -0.01
C SER A 63 8.39 2.06 -1.41
N LEU A 64 8.14 2.86 -2.45
CA LEU A 64 8.67 2.63 -3.80
C LEU A 64 9.99 3.36 -4.04
N SER A 65 10.84 2.82 -4.90
CA SER A 65 11.93 3.57 -5.53
C SER A 65 11.35 4.66 -6.43
N LYS A 66 12.18 5.65 -6.83
CA LYS A 66 11.71 6.76 -7.66
C LYS A 66 11.19 6.29 -9.02
N ASP A 67 11.89 5.34 -9.63
CA ASP A 67 11.57 4.82 -10.96
C ASP A 67 10.24 4.04 -10.93
N VAL A 68 10.07 3.18 -9.92
CA VAL A 68 8.80 2.43 -9.73
C VAL A 68 7.65 3.38 -9.40
N ALA A 69 7.87 4.39 -8.55
CA ALA A 69 6.84 5.35 -8.16
C ALA A 69 6.29 6.15 -9.35
N TYR A 70 7.13 6.48 -10.33
CA TYR A 70 6.76 7.23 -11.53
C TYR A 70 5.64 6.54 -12.32
N HIS A 71 5.68 5.21 -12.41
CA HIS A 71 4.66 4.40 -13.09
C HIS A 71 3.29 4.41 -12.39
N THR A 72 3.21 4.88 -11.14
CA THR A 72 1.98 4.85 -10.34
C THR A 72 1.28 6.21 -10.20
N THR A 73 1.76 7.23 -10.91
CA THR A 73 1.32 8.63 -10.75
C THR A 73 -0.14 8.87 -11.16
N THR A 74 -0.64 8.13 -12.16
CA THR A 74 -2.01 8.21 -12.66
C THR A 74 -3.00 7.33 -11.88
N ILE A 75 -2.49 6.44 -11.03
CA ILE A 75 -3.32 5.49 -10.26
C ILE A 75 -3.99 6.21 -9.09
N THR A 76 -5.28 5.91 -8.89
CA THR A 76 -6.13 6.64 -7.95
C THR A 76 -6.58 5.82 -6.74
N SER A 77 -6.35 4.51 -6.74
CA SER A 77 -6.70 3.63 -5.61
C SER A 77 -5.58 2.70 -5.17
N THR A 78 -5.55 2.33 -3.89
CA THR A 78 -4.58 1.37 -3.33
C THR A 78 -4.63 0.03 -4.02
N ARG A 79 -5.85 -0.46 -4.29
CA ARG A 79 -6.07 -1.76 -4.94
C ARG A 79 -5.54 -1.79 -6.36
N GLU A 80 -5.81 -0.74 -7.14
CA GLU A 80 -5.29 -0.60 -8.49
C GLU A 80 -3.77 -0.49 -8.48
N MET A 81 -3.20 0.25 -7.52
CA MET A 81 -1.75 0.41 -7.39
C MET A 81 -1.04 -0.92 -7.17
N LEU A 82 -1.54 -1.75 -6.25
CA LEU A 82 -0.98 -3.10 -6.03
C LEU A 82 -1.18 -4.03 -7.23
N LYS A 83 -2.29 -3.88 -7.95
CA LYS A 83 -2.54 -4.65 -9.17
C LYS A 83 -1.53 -4.28 -10.26
N THR A 84 -1.35 -2.99 -10.54
CA THR A 84 -0.39 -2.51 -11.55
C THR A 84 1.03 -2.92 -11.20
N LEU A 85 1.46 -2.76 -9.94
CA LEU A 85 2.80 -3.18 -9.52
C LEU A 85 3.02 -4.69 -9.71
N LYS A 86 2.02 -5.53 -9.44
CA LYS A 86 2.08 -6.98 -9.68
C LYS A 86 2.16 -7.36 -11.17
N GLU A 87 1.53 -6.57 -12.03
CA GLU A 87 1.52 -6.82 -13.47
C GLU A 87 2.83 -6.39 -14.13
N MET A 88 3.51 -5.39 -13.56
CA MET A 88 4.79 -4.88 -14.06
C MET A 88 6.01 -5.65 -13.56
N TYR A 89 5.95 -6.24 -12.35
CA TYR A 89 7.09 -6.84 -11.64
C TYR A 89 6.73 -8.16 -10.96
#